data_AF-A0A950WFQ5-F1
#
_entry.id   AF-A0A950WFQ5-F1
#
_cell.length_a   1.000
_cell.length_b   1.000
_cell.length_c   1.000
_cell.angle_alpha   90.00
_cell.angle_beta   90.00
_cell.angle_gamma   90.00
#
_symmetry.space_group_name_H-M   'P 1'
#
loop_
_entity.id
_entity.type
_entity.pdbx_description
1 polymer ?
#
loop_
_entity_poly.entity_id
_entity_poly.type
_entity_poly.pdbx_seq_one_letter_code
_entity_poly.pdbx_strand_id
1 'polypeptide(L)'
;MFDRDQPVTEEELHAYVDGELAPERQEAVEAWLSTHPDDTARVGAWRAQAESIRSRYGAAASEPVPARFDVARLARRTWPWKSIAAAAALAFLVGGSAGWFGRDMWSEQARSEHSPFQQFTAEAVDAYNLYVVEVRHPVEVPASDADHLVQWLSKRVGYQL
;
A
#
# COMPACT_ATOMS: atom_id res chain seq x y z
N MET A 1 -12.48 -5.64 47.38
CA MET A 1 -13.57 -6.03 48.30
C MET A 1 -14.66 -6.59 47.42
N PHE A 2 -14.75 -7.92 47.33
CA PHE A 2 -15.77 -8.59 46.51
C PHE A 2 -17.09 -8.53 47.27
N ASP A 3 -18.14 -8.05 46.60
CA ASP A 3 -19.48 -7.99 47.17
C ASP A 3 -20.11 -9.38 47.12
N ARG A 4 -20.53 -9.91 48.27
CA ARG A 4 -21.09 -11.26 48.35
C ARG A 4 -22.52 -11.33 47.82
N ASP A 5 -23.22 -10.20 47.76
CA ASP A 5 -24.63 -10.12 47.35
C ASP A 5 -24.80 -9.90 45.84
N GLN A 6 -23.71 -9.80 45.07
CA GLN A 6 -23.80 -9.76 43.61
C GLN A 6 -24.14 -11.12 43.00
N PRO A 7 -25.00 -11.14 41.95
CA PRO A 7 -25.34 -12.36 41.25
C PRO A 7 -24.09 -13.02 40.66
N VAL A 8 -24.05 -14.35 40.70
CA VAL A 8 -22.91 -15.11 40.18
C VAL A 8 -22.81 -14.88 38.67
N THR A 9 -21.60 -14.54 38.22
CA THR A 9 -21.33 -14.30 36.81
C THR A 9 -20.71 -15.53 36.14
N GLU A 10 -20.77 -15.59 34.82
CA GLU A 10 -20.10 -16.65 34.05
C GLU A 10 -18.57 -16.64 34.26
N GLU A 11 -17.97 -15.47 34.45
CA GLU A 11 -16.55 -15.34 34.80
C GLU A 11 -16.22 -16.02 36.12
N GLU A 12 -17.08 -15.89 37.14
CA GLU A 12 -16.91 -16.57 38.42
C GLU A 12 -17.09 -18.10 38.30
N LEU A 13 -17.99 -18.56 37.42
CA LEU A 13 -18.11 -19.99 37.13
C LEU A 13 -16.85 -20.55 36.46
N HIS A 14 -16.25 -19.81 35.53
CA HIS A 14 -14.96 -20.18 34.93
C HIS A 14 -13.84 -20.18 35.98
N ALA A 15 -13.73 -19.12 36.79
CA ALA A 15 -12.77 -19.05 37.88
C ALA A 15 -12.96 -20.20 38.90
N TYR A 16 -14.20 -20.61 39.16
CA TYR A 16 -14.51 -21.76 40.02
C TYR A 16 -14.07 -23.09 39.40
N VAL A 17 -14.20 -23.25 38.07
CA VAL A 17 -13.69 -24.43 37.35
C VAL A 17 -12.16 -24.48 37.37
N ASP A 18 -11.51 -23.33 37.21
CA ASP A 18 -10.05 -23.22 37.14
C ASP A 18 -9.38 -23.21 38.53
N GLY A 19 -10.16 -23.05 39.61
CA GLY A 19 -9.65 -22.99 40.99
C GLY A 19 -9.09 -21.62 41.39
N GLU A 20 -9.32 -20.59 40.58
CA GLU A 20 -8.86 -19.21 40.74
C GLU A 20 -9.91 -18.31 41.43
N LEU A 21 -11.05 -18.87 41.84
CA LEU A 21 -12.08 -18.12 42.55
C LEU A 21 -11.65 -17.81 43.99
N ALA A 22 -11.78 -16.53 44.38
CA ALA A 22 -11.54 -16.08 45.74
C ALA A 22 -12.37 -16.89 46.77
N PRO A 23 -11.79 -17.30 47.91
CA PRO A 23 -12.45 -18.20 48.86
C PRO A 23 -13.75 -17.61 49.40
N GLU A 24 -13.87 -16.29 49.48
CA GLU A 24 -15.08 -15.61 49.96
C GLU A 24 -16.29 -15.76 49.03
N ARG A 25 -16.07 -16.09 47.75
CA ARG A 25 -17.11 -16.26 46.71
C ARG A 25 -17.46 -17.72 46.44
N GLN A 26 -16.66 -18.68 46.90
CA GLN A 26 -16.90 -20.11 46.66
C GLN A 26 -18.28 -20.56 47.18
N GLU A 27 -18.63 -20.19 48.41
CA GLU A 27 -19.94 -20.53 49.00
C GLU A 27 -21.11 -19.95 48.18
N ALA A 28 -20.96 -18.73 47.64
CA ALA A 28 -21.98 -18.10 46.82
C ALA A 28 -22.18 -18.82 45.48
N VAL A 29 -21.09 -19.25 44.84
CA VAL A 29 -21.12 -20.04 43.60
C VAL A 29 -21.72 -21.43 43.85
N GLU A 30 -21.38 -22.09 44.95
CA GLU A 30 -21.96 -23.40 45.29
C GLU A 30 -23.46 -23.31 45.58
N ALA A 31 -23.89 -22.28 46.31
CA ALA A 31 -25.31 -22.00 46.53
C ALA A 31 -26.04 -21.71 45.20
N TRP A 32 -25.43 -20.95 44.29
CA TRP A 32 -25.96 -20.68 42.95
C TRP A 32 -26.14 -21.97 42.14
N LEU A 33 -25.10 -22.81 42.08
CA LEU A 33 -25.15 -24.07 41.35
C LEU A 33 -26.22 -25.03 41.90
N SER A 34 -26.48 -25.01 43.21
CA SER A 34 -27.56 -25.82 43.82
C SER A 34 -28.96 -25.45 43.31
N THR A 35 -29.16 -24.22 42.85
CA THR A 35 -30.45 -23.69 42.39
C THR A 35 -30.53 -23.53 40.86
N HIS A 36 -29.41 -23.67 40.15
CA HIS A 36 -29.29 -23.50 38.69
C HIS A 36 -28.73 -24.77 38.04
N PRO A 37 -29.59 -25.75 37.68
CA PRO A 37 -29.14 -27.04 37.15
C PRO A 37 -28.46 -26.94 35.78
N ASP A 38 -28.85 -25.96 34.96
CA ASP A 38 -28.22 -25.72 33.66
C ASP A 38 -26.75 -25.29 33.81
N ASP A 39 -26.46 -24.37 34.73
CA ASP A 39 -25.09 -23.94 35.03
C ASP A 39 -24.27 -25.06 35.67
N THR A 40 -24.90 -25.89 36.51
CA THR A 40 -24.26 -27.10 37.04
C THR A 40 -23.83 -28.05 35.93
N ALA A 41 -24.68 -28.28 34.92
CA ALA A 41 -24.34 -29.10 33.77
C ALA A 41 -23.19 -28.48 32.95
N ARG A 42 -23.19 -27.16 32.76
CA ARG A 42 -22.12 -26.43 32.07
C ARG A 42 -20.78 -26.53 32.79
N VAL A 43 -20.75 -26.26 34.09
CA VAL A 43 -19.56 -26.41 34.95
C VAL A 43 -19.04 -27.84 34.93
N GLY A 44 -19.93 -28.84 34.97
CA GLY A 44 -19.56 -30.25 34.83
C GLY A 44 -18.89 -30.55 33.48
N ALA A 45 -19.45 -30.04 32.38
CA ALA A 45 -18.88 -30.21 31.05
C ALA A 45 -17.50 -29.55 30.92
N TRP A 46 -17.32 -28.34 31.45
CA TRP A 46 -16.03 -27.65 31.47
C TRP A 46 -14.97 -28.39 32.30
N ARG A 47 -15.34 -28.92 33.47
CA ARG A 47 -14.43 -29.76 34.28
C ARG A 47 -14.01 -31.02 33.55
N ALA A 48 -14.94 -31.70 32.88
CA ALA A 48 -14.63 -32.88 32.08
C ALA A 48 -13.70 -32.56 30.89
N GLN A 49 -13.90 -31.40 30.25
CA GLN A 49 -13.03 -30.92 29.17
C GLN A 49 -11.62 -30.59 29.69
N ALA A 50 -11.51 -29.86 30.80
CA ALA A 50 -10.24 -29.54 31.44
C ALA A 50 -9.47 -30.82 31.81
N GLU A 51 -10.17 -31.83 32.32
CA GLU A 51 -9.56 -33.13 32.65
C GLU A 51 -9.12 -33.92 31.41
N SER A 52 -9.90 -33.89 30.33
CA SER A 52 -9.51 -34.47 29.03
C SER A 52 -8.24 -33.80 28.48
N ILE A 53 -8.10 -32.48 28.65
CA ILE A 53 -6.90 -31.74 28.23
C ILE A 53 -5.72 -32.12 29.13
N ARG A 54 -5.88 -32.09 30.46
CA ARG A 54 -4.82 -32.44 31.42
C ARG A 54 -4.34 -33.88 31.26
N SER A 55 -5.24 -34.84 31.06
CA SER A 55 -4.85 -36.23 30.84
C SER A 55 -4.02 -36.45 29.57
N ARG A 56 -4.29 -35.67 28.50
CA ARG A 56 -3.55 -35.77 27.23
C ARG A 56 -2.25 -34.97 27.21
N TYR A 57 -2.23 -33.80 27.84
CA TYR A 57 -1.16 -32.81 27.69
C TYR A 57 -0.44 -32.48 29.00
N GLY A 58 -0.83 -33.08 30.13
CA GLY A 58 -0.26 -32.79 31.45
C GLY A 58 1.23 -33.05 31.53
N ALA A 59 1.73 -34.08 30.83
CA ALA A 59 3.16 -34.33 30.73
C ALA A 59 3.90 -33.17 30.03
N ALA A 60 3.39 -32.73 28.87
CA ALA A 60 3.96 -31.61 28.11
C ALA A 60 3.85 -30.27 28.86
N ALA A 61 2.81 -30.08 29.67
CA ALA A 61 2.64 -28.88 30.50
C ALA A 61 3.72 -28.74 31.59
N SER A 62 4.34 -29.84 32.00
CA SER A 62 5.44 -29.84 32.98
C SER A 62 6.83 -29.62 32.38
N GLU A 63 6.94 -29.61 31.05
CA GLU A 63 8.21 -29.38 30.37
C GLU A 63 8.65 -27.92 30.52
N PRO A 64 9.97 -27.66 30.64
CA PRO A 64 10.48 -26.30 30.69
C PRO A 64 10.17 -25.56 29.37
N VAL A 65 9.62 -24.35 29.47
CA VAL A 65 9.31 -23.53 28.30
C VAL A 65 10.60 -23.24 27.51
N PRO A 66 10.68 -23.63 26.22
CA PRO A 66 11.87 -23.37 25.42
C PRO A 66 12.23 -21.89 25.34
N ALA A 67 13.52 -21.55 25.42
CA ALA A 67 14.01 -20.16 25.42
C ALA A 67 13.61 -19.32 24.17
N ARG A 68 13.20 -19.97 23.08
CA ARG A 68 12.63 -19.30 21.88
C ARG A 68 11.24 -18.70 22.13
N PHE A 69 10.53 -19.18 23.15
CA PHE A 69 9.22 -18.71 23.58
C PHE A 69 9.30 -17.76 24.79
N ASP A 70 10.50 -17.27 25.13
CA ASP A 70 10.65 -16.21 26.13
C ASP A 70 9.91 -14.95 25.64
N VAL A 71 8.75 -14.68 26.25
CA VAL A 71 7.88 -13.55 25.95
C VAL A 71 8.60 -12.22 26.12
N ALA A 72 9.52 -12.09 27.08
CA ALA A 72 10.28 -10.87 27.28
C ALA A 72 11.26 -10.66 26.12
N ARG A 73 11.84 -11.75 25.58
CA ARG A 73 12.71 -11.69 24.40
C ARG A 73 11.94 -11.36 23.13
N LEU A 74 10.75 -11.95 22.95
CA LEU A 74 9.89 -11.69 21.80
C LEU A 74 9.34 -10.25 21.82
N ALA A 75 8.92 -9.74 22.98
CA ALA A 75 8.47 -8.36 23.14
C ALA A 75 9.58 -7.34 22.87
N ARG A 76 10.84 -7.68 23.16
CA ARG A 76 12.02 -6.84 22.87
C ARG A 76 12.48 -6.90 21.41
N ARG A 77 11.89 -7.75 20.57
CA ARG A 77 12.22 -7.82 19.14
C ARG A 77 11.70 -6.54 18.46
N THR A 78 12.50 -5.47 18.51
CA THR A 78 12.19 -4.24 17.81
C THR A 78 12.30 -4.47 16.30
N TRP A 79 11.22 -4.19 15.58
CA TRP A 79 11.26 -4.15 14.11
C TRP A 79 12.32 -3.12 13.69
N PRO A 80 13.26 -3.46 12.77
CA PRO A 80 14.39 -2.59 12.42
C PRO A 80 13.98 -1.45 11.48
N TRP A 81 12.94 -0.69 11.86
CA TRP A 81 12.38 0.39 11.04
C TRP A 81 13.43 1.47 10.73
N LYS A 82 14.39 1.71 11.64
CA LYS A 82 15.51 2.65 11.42
C LYS A 82 16.40 2.19 10.27
N SER A 83 16.70 0.90 10.19
CA SER A 83 17.53 0.33 9.12
C SER A 83 16.81 0.39 7.78
N ILE A 84 15.50 0.10 7.77
CA ILE A 84 14.66 0.21 6.56
C ILE A 84 14.58 1.67 6.10
N ALA A 85 14.35 2.61 7.02
CA ALA A 85 14.29 4.03 6.73
C ALA A 85 15.63 4.55 6.18
N ALA A 86 16.76 4.13 6.78
CA ALA A 86 18.09 4.49 6.29
C ALA A 86 18.35 3.93 4.87
N ALA A 87 17.98 2.69 4.61
CA ALA A 87 18.12 2.08 3.28
C ALA A 87 17.23 2.78 2.24
N ALA A 88 15.98 3.10 2.59
CA ALA A 88 15.06 3.83 1.72
C ALA A 88 15.56 5.25 1.41
N ALA A 89 16.07 5.96 2.43
CA ALA A 89 16.66 7.29 2.25
C ALA A 89 17.89 7.23 1.34
N LEU A 90 18.77 6.24 1.52
CA LEU A 90 19.94 6.06 0.67
C LEU A 90 19.54 5.75 -0.78
N ALA A 91 18.60 4.83 -0.99
CA ALA A 91 18.09 4.50 -2.32
C ALA A 91 17.46 5.72 -3.00
N PHE A 92 16.70 6.54 -2.25
CA PHE A 92 16.12 7.77 -2.77
C PHE A 92 17.18 8.81 -3.16
N LEU A 93 18.21 9.01 -2.33
CA LEU A 93 19.30 9.94 -2.64
C LEU A 93 20.12 9.50 -3.85
N VAL A 94 20.44 8.20 -3.93
CA VAL A 94 21.20 7.64 -5.06
C VAL A 94 20.36 7.68 -6.34
N GLY A 95 19.11 7.22 -6.29
CA GLY A 95 18.22 7.24 -7.45
C GLY A 95 17.88 8.66 -7.91
N GLY A 96 17.62 9.57 -6.97
CA GLY A 96 17.34 10.98 -7.25
C GLY A 96 18.53 11.71 -7.87
N SER A 97 19.74 11.50 -7.33
CA SER A 97 20.96 12.10 -7.89
C SER A 97 21.31 11.53 -9.25
N ALA A 98 21.29 10.20 -9.41
CA ALA A 98 21.51 9.55 -10.70
C ALA A 98 20.49 10.00 -11.76
N GLY A 99 19.21 10.13 -11.37
CA GLY A 99 18.16 10.64 -12.26
C GLY A 99 18.35 12.11 -12.64
N TRP A 100 18.77 12.97 -11.70
CA TRP A 100 19.00 14.39 -11.96
C TRP A 100 20.19 14.60 -12.91
N PHE A 101 21.34 13.98 -12.62
CA PHE A 101 22.54 14.13 -13.47
C PHE A 101 22.43 13.37 -14.79
N GLY A 102 21.74 12.22 -14.81
CA GLY A 102 21.48 11.46 -16.03
C GLY A 102 20.42 12.08 -16.94
N ARG A 103 19.61 13.01 -16.44
CA ARG A 103 18.51 13.65 -17.20
C ARG A 103 19.02 14.30 -18.48
N ASP A 104 20.13 15.01 -18.44
CA ASP A 104 20.61 15.75 -19.61
C ASP A 104 21.16 14.79 -20.68
N MET A 105 21.87 13.72 -20.29
CA MET A 105 22.33 12.67 -21.20
C MET A 105 21.17 11.96 -21.90
N TRP A 106 20.09 11.66 -21.18
CA TRP A 106 18.89 11.05 -21.75
C TRP A 106 18.10 12.06 -22.62
N SER A 107 18.14 13.35 -22.26
CA SER A 107 17.51 14.41 -23.04
C SER A 107 18.24 14.74 -24.34
N GLU A 108 19.56 14.60 -24.40
CA GLU A 108 20.35 14.75 -25.64
C GLU A 108 20.06 13.62 -26.63
N GLN A 109 19.97 12.37 -26.14
CA GLN A 109 19.52 11.24 -26.95
C GLN A 109 18.08 11.48 -27.50
N ALA A 110 17.18 11.98 -26.64
CA ALA A 110 15.80 12.30 -27.04
C ALA A 110 15.66 13.56 -27.92
N ARG A 111 16.66 14.47 -27.92
CA ARG A 111 16.71 15.62 -28.84
C ARG A 111 17.31 15.25 -30.19
N SER A 112 18.14 14.21 -30.25
CA SER A 112 18.71 13.68 -31.49
C SER A 112 17.64 13.01 -32.36
N GLU A 113 16.61 12.44 -31.71
CA GLU A 113 15.37 12.04 -32.36
C GLU A 113 14.41 13.24 -32.34
N HIS A 114 14.40 14.05 -33.40
CA HIS A 114 13.33 15.02 -33.60
C HIS A 114 11.99 14.28 -33.45
N SER A 115 11.27 14.53 -32.36
CA SER A 115 9.97 13.91 -32.13
C SER A 115 9.11 14.12 -33.38
N PRO A 116 8.39 13.10 -33.89
CA PRO A 116 7.52 13.25 -35.07
C PRO A 116 6.56 14.43 -34.94
N PHE A 117 6.15 14.76 -33.71
CA PHE A 117 5.35 15.93 -33.41
C PHE A 117 6.09 17.25 -33.67
N GLN A 118 7.38 17.34 -33.31
CA GLN A 118 8.19 18.53 -33.57
C GLN A 118 8.42 18.75 -35.07
N GLN A 119 8.69 17.69 -35.83
CA GLN A 119 8.81 17.77 -37.30
C GLN A 119 7.50 18.25 -37.92
N PHE A 120 6.37 17.65 -37.52
CA PHE A 120 5.05 18.06 -37.98
C PHE A 120 4.74 19.52 -37.62
N THR A 121 5.07 19.98 -36.41
CA THR A 121 4.85 21.39 -36.04
C THR A 121 5.74 22.35 -36.83
N ALA A 122 6.98 21.97 -37.14
CA ALA A 122 7.88 22.78 -37.94
C ALA A 122 7.35 22.91 -39.38
N GLU A 123 6.96 21.79 -40.01
CA GLU A 123 6.36 21.78 -41.34
C GLU A 123 5.05 22.59 -41.39
N ALA A 124 4.20 22.47 -40.36
CA ALA A 124 2.95 23.21 -40.28
C ALA A 124 3.17 24.73 -40.17
N VAL A 125 4.18 25.16 -39.42
CA VAL A 125 4.55 26.58 -39.30
C VAL A 125 5.12 27.11 -40.60
N ASP A 126 5.98 26.34 -41.28
CA ASP A 126 6.53 26.72 -42.58
C ASP A 126 5.43 26.84 -43.64
N ALA A 127 4.50 25.88 -43.70
CA ALA A 127 3.33 25.95 -44.56
C ALA A 127 2.46 27.17 -44.20
N TYR A 128 2.15 27.39 -42.92
CA TYR A 128 1.37 28.55 -42.49
C TYR A 128 2.01 29.87 -42.93
N ASN A 129 3.31 30.05 -42.73
CA ASN A 129 4.04 31.25 -43.15
C ASN A 129 4.02 31.44 -44.67
N LEU A 130 4.03 30.34 -45.44
CA LEU A 130 3.91 30.38 -46.90
C LEU A 130 2.54 30.92 -47.33
N TYR A 131 1.47 30.44 -46.70
CA TYR A 131 0.09 30.74 -47.08
C TYR A 131 -0.47 32.04 -46.50
N VAL A 132 -0.07 32.44 -45.29
CA VAL A 132 -0.68 33.59 -44.59
C VAL A 132 -0.39 34.95 -45.25
N VAL A 133 0.72 35.06 -45.98
CA VAL A 133 1.11 36.30 -46.68
C VAL A 133 0.42 36.40 -48.06
N GLU A 134 -0.21 35.32 -48.55
CA GLU A 134 -0.74 35.25 -49.91
C GLU A 134 -2.21 35.68 -49.97
N VAL A 135 -2.50 36.78 -50.68
CA VAL A 135 -3.83 37.42 -50.68
C VAL A 135 -4.73 36.93 -51.83
N ARG A 136 -4.17 36.32 -52.90
CA ARG A 136 -4.91 36.10 -54.16
C ARG A 136 -4.93 34.66 -54.72
N HIS A 137 -4.79 33.64 -53.86
CA HIS A 137 -5.03 32.21 -54.13
C HIS A 137 -3.85 31.38 -54.68
N PRO A 138 -3.18 30.59 -53.83
CA PRO A 138 -2.14 29.64 -54.24
C PRO A 138 -2.64 28.29 -54.80
N VAL A 139 -3.96 28.02 -54.85
CA VAL A 139 -4.50 26.72 -55.32
C VAL A 139 -5.37 26.83 -56.58
N GLU A 140 -5.76 28.03 -57.01
CA GLU A 140 -6.59 28.21 -58.21
C GLU A 140 -6.08 29.39 -59.06
N VAL A 141 -4.89 29.24 -59.65
CA VAL A 141 -4.50 30.12 -60.75
C VAL A 141 -4.95 29.47 -62.06
N PRO A 142 -5.98 30.00 -62.74
CA PRO A 142 -6.43 29.44 -64.00
C PRO A 142 -5.31 29.56 -65.04
N ALA A 143 -5.27 28.62 -66.00
CA ALA A 143 -4.21 28.58 -67.03
C ALA A 143 -4.10 29.86 -67.87
N SER A 144 -5.12 30.73 -67.84
CA SER A 144 -5.11 32.05 -68.46
C SER A 144 -4.16 33.05 -67.79
N ASP A 145 -3.76 32.85 -66.53
CA ASP A 145 -2.90 33.74 -65.74
C ASP A 145 -1.46 33.19 -65.57
N ALA A 146 -0.92 32.56 -66.62
CA ALA A 146 0.40 31.95 -66.60
C ALA A 146 1.54 32.94 -66.28
N ASP A 147 1.47 34.17 -66.81
CA ASP A 147 2.49 35.19 -66.55
C ASP A 147 2.56 35.59 -65.07
N HIS A 148 1.42 35.58 -64.38
CA HIS A 148 1.35 35.85 -62.95
C HIS A 148 2.03 34.75 -62.13
N LEU A 149 1.82 33.48 -62.50
CA LEU A 149 2.50 32.35 -61.85
C LEU A 149 4.01 32.42 -62.00
N VAL A 150 4.51 32.71 -63.20
CA VAL A 150 5.96 32.80 -63.46
C VAL A 150 6.58 33.93 -62.65
N GLN A 151 5.94 35.10 -62.60
CA GLN A 151 6.41 36.23 -61.78
C GLN A 151 6.38 35.92 -60.29
N TRP A 152 5.31 35.25 -59.82
CA TRP A 152 5.16 34.87 -58.42
C TRP A 152 6.22 33.86 -57.98
N LEU A 153 6.42 32.79 -58.76
CA LEU A 153 7.46 31.79 -58.49
C LEU A 153 8.86 32.41 -58.55
N SER A 154 9.14 33.25 -59.55
CA SER A 154 10.44 33.92 -59.69
C SER A 154 10.78 34.77 -58.46
N LYS A 155 9.81 35.51 -57.95
CA LYS A 155 9.97 36.33 -56.74
C LYS A 155 10.24 35.48 -55.49
N ARG A 156 9.74 34.24 -55.45
CA ARG A 156 9.81 33.37 -54.27
C ARG A 156 11.02 32.45 -54.25
N VAL A 157 11.50 32.01 -55.41
CA VAL A 157 12.73 31.22 -55.55
C VAL A 157 13.98 32.11 -55.67
N GLY A 158 13.79 33.42 -55.91
CA GLY A 158 14.85 34.43 -55.85
C GLY A 158 15.64 34.58 -57.15
N TYR A 159 15.16 34.03 -58.26
CA TYR A 159 15.71 34.21 -59.61
C TYR A 159 14.59 34.14 -60.66
N GLN A 160 14.79 34.74 -61.83
CA GLN A 160 13.79 34.73 -62.91
C GLN A 160 13.71 33.34 -63.55
N LEU A 161 12.49 32.78 -63.55
CA LEU A 161 12.10 31.58 -64.27
C LEU A 161 11.69 31.87 -65.70
#